data_AF-A0A6P1V1Y6-F1
#
_entry.id   AF-A0A6P1V1Y6-F1
#
_cell.length_a   1.000
_cell.length_b   1.000
_cell.length_c   1.000
_cell.angle_alpha   90.00
_cell.angle_beta   90.00
_cell.angle_gamma   90.00
#
_symmetry.space_group_name_H-M   'P 1'
#
loop_
_entity.id
_entity.type
_entity.pdbx_description
1 polymer ?
#
loop_
_entity_poly.entity_id
_entity_poly.type
_entity_poly.pdbx_seq_one_letter_code
_entity_poly.pdbx_strand_id
1 'polypeptide(L)' 'MSNMTIDAILAQLPEQQSYDDKPVSAEPATCVGCGCTDSNACVNEYRETCYWLKVNRVTGMGVCSCCPEFLSHPCTPDFD' A
#
# COMPACT_ATOMS: atom_id res chain seq x y z
N MET A 1 -42.05 17.04 35.80
CA MET A 1 -40.68 17.48 35.48
C MET A 1 -39.77 16.29 35.73
N SER A 2 -39.71 15.37 34.77
CA SER A 2 -39.02 14.09 34.94
C SER A 2 -37.58 14.28 34.50
N ASN A 3 -36.69 14.29 35.49
CA ASN A 3 -35.25 14.28 35.31
C ASN A 3 -34.85 12.89 34.81
N MET A 4 -34.73 12.75 33.50
CA MET A 4 -34.34 11.48 32.86
C MET A 4 -32.83 11.56 32.62
N THR A 5 -32.09 10.95 33.55
CA THR A 5 -30.64 10.83 33.58
C THR A 5 -30.09 10.33 32.24
N ILE A 6 -29.23 11.15 31.61
CA ILE A 6 -28.57 10.88 30.30
C ILE A 6 -27.60 9.69 30.37
N ASP A 7 -27.27 9.21 31.57
CA ASP A 7 -26.32 8.12 31.80
C ASP A 7 -26.78 6.73 31.32
N ALA A 8 -28.03 6.57 30.87
CA ALA A 8 -28.55 5.28 30.41
C ALA A 8 -28.28 4.97 28.92
N ILE A 9 -27.84 5.95 28.12
CA ILE A 9 -27.65 5.77 26.67
C ILE A 9 -26.24 5.26 26.33
N LEU A 10 -25.29 5.34 27.26
CA LEU A 10 -23.89 4.91 27.10
C LEU A 10 -23.61 3.46 27.52
N ALA A 11 -24.64 2.60 27.62
CA ALA A 11 -24.48 1.19 28.00
C ALA A 11 -24.89 0.19 26.92
N GLN A 12 -25.26 0.64 25.71
CA GLN A 12 -25.71 -0.23 24.61
C GLN A 12 -24.89 -0.13 23.33
N LEU A 13 -23.79 0.63 23.33
CA LEU A 13 -22.79 0.44 22.30
C LEU A 13 -21.99 -0.80 22.72
N PRO A 14 -22.03 -1.92 21.96
CA PRO A 14 -21.01 -2.94 22.15
C PRO A 14 -19.68 -2.19 22.12
N GLU A 15 -18.86 -2.44 23.15
CA GLU A 15 -17.47 -2.00 23.26
C GLU A 15 -16.96 -1.80 21.85
N GLN A 16 -16.77 -0.52 21.45
CA GLN A 16 -16.32 -0.17 20.12
C GLN A 16 -15.13 -1.05 19.89
N GLN A 17 -15.36 -2.10 19.09
CA GLN A 17 -14.34 -3.08 18.79
C GLN A 17 -13.18 -2.20 18.39
N SER A 18 -12.04 -2.38 19.05
CA SER A 18 -10.79 -2.11 18.39
C SER A 18 -10.88 -2.96 17.13
N TYR A 19 -11.47 -2.38 16.08
CA TYR A 19 -11.09 -2.66 14.72
C TYR A 19 -9.59 -2.64 14.85
N ASP A 20 -9.02 -3.82 14.74
CA ASP A 20 -7.62 -3.98 14.47
C ASP A 20 -7.43 -3.14 13.20
N ASP A 21 -7.24 -1.83 13.38
CA ASP A 21 -6.61 -0.91 12.45
C ASP A 21 -5.14 -1.33 12.50
N LYS A 22 -4.90 -2.61 12.19
CA LYS A 22 -3.80 -2.92 11.34
C LYS A 22 -4.24 -2.24 10.05
N PRO A 23 -3.68 -1.06 9.69
CA PRO A 23 -3.83 -0.60 8.33
C PRO A 23 -3.52 -1.84 7.49
N VAL A 24 -4.39 -2.21 6.56
CA VAL A 24 -4.02 -3.22 5.58
C VAL A 24 -2.72 -2.66 5.02
N SER A 25 -1.59 -3.17 5.50
CA SER A 25 -0.30 -2.56 5.26
C SER A 25 -0.13 -2.90 3.81
N ALA A 26 -0.53 -1.97 2.95
CA ALA A 26 -0.19 -1.97 1.55
C ALA A 26 1.31 -1.73 1.59
N GLU A 27 2.04 -2.80 1.91
CA GLU A 27 3.48 -2.82 1.94
C GLU A 27 3.91 -2.20 0.60
N PRO A 28 4.71 -1.12 0.64
CA PRO A 28 5.01 -0.39 -0.56
C PRO A 28 5.68 -1.34 -1.55
N ALA A 29 5.19 -1.35 -2.78
CA ALA A 29 5.76 -2.19 -3.80
C ALA A 29 7.20 -1.76 -4.07
N THR A 30 8.10 -2.72 -4.25
CA THR A 30 9.53 -2.48 -4.42
C THR A 30 9.97 -2.94 -5.81
N CYS A 31 10.74 -2.10 -6.50
CA CYS A 31 11.27 -2.42 -7.80
C CYS A 31 12.41 -3.45 -7.67
N VAL A 32 12.32 -4.56 -8.41
CA VAL A 32 13.33 -5.64 -8.35
C VAL A 32 14.69 -5.23 -8.93
N GLY A 33 14.72 -4.25 -9.83
CA GLY A 33 15.97 -3.75 -10.43
C GLY A 33 16.72 -2.73 -9.56
N CYS A 34 16.06 -1.62 -9.19
CA CYS A 34 16.70 -0.51 -8.47
C CYS A 34 16.24 -0.32 -7.02
N GLY A 35 15.22 -1.05 -6.56
CA GLY A 35 14.70 -0.92 -5.19
C GLY A 35 13.84 0.32 -4.94
N CYS A 36 13.45 1.09 -5.97
CA CYS A 36 12.51 2.19 -5.78
C CYS A 36 11.15 1.68 -5.27
N THR A 37 10.41 2.54 -4.57
CA THR A 37 9.12 2.19 -3.96
C THR A 37 8.04 3.22 -4.27
N ASP A 38 6.78 2.94 -3.90
CA ASP A 38 5.64 3.87 -4.11
C ASP A 38 5.88 5.27 -3.53
N SER A 39 6.70 5.39 -2.47
CA SER A 39 7.03 6.67 -1.83
C SER A 39 8.45 7.16 -2.14
N ASN A 40 9.25 6.37 -2.85
CA ASN A 40 10.65 6.70 -3.13
C ASN A 40 11.02 6.29 -4.56
N ALA A 41 10.69 7.17 -5.52
CA ALA A 41 11.02 6.97 -6.93
C ALA A 41 12.52 7.20 -7.19
N CYS A 42 13.13 6.34 -7.99
CA CYS A 42 14.46 6.61 -8.54
C CYS A 42 14.38 7.64 -9.67
N VAL A 43 15.52 8.18 -10.08
CA VAL A 43 15.63 9.15 -11.17
C VAL A 43 16.59 8.63 -12.25
N ASN A 44 16.28 8.93 -13.51
CA ASN A 44 17.15 8.60 -14.64
C ASN A 44 18.27 9.67 -14.84
N GLU A 45 19.10 9.48 -15.86
CA GLU A 45 20.18 10.42 -16.23
C GLU A 45 19.69 11.83 -16.60
N TYR A 46 18.42 11.95 -17.00
CA TYR A 46 17.73 13.20 -17.33
C TYR A 46 17.04 13.86 -16.12
N ARG A 47 17.22 13.30 -14.91
CA ARG A 47 16.56 13.72 -13.65
C ARG A 47 15.04 13.56 -13.65
N GLU A 48 14.52 12.68 -14.50
CA GLU A 48 13.10 12.33 -14.51
C GLU A 48 12.83 11.22 -13.50
N THR A 49 11.77 11.39 -12.71
CA THR A 49 11.32 10.37 -11.75
C THR A 49 10.77 9.16 -12.47
N CYS A 50 11.11 7.97 -11.99
CA CYS A 50 10.57 6.73 -12.53
C CYS A 50 9.07 6.58 -12.23
N TYR A 51 8.41 5.72 -12.99
CA TYR A 51 7.04 5.28 -12.73
C TYR A 51 6.94 3.76 -12.88
N TRP A 52 5.91 3.15 -12.33
CA TRP A 52 5.70 1.70 -12.45
C TRP A 52 5.35 1.32 -13.89
N LEU A 53 6.15 0.45 -14.51
CA LEU A 53 5.79 -0.22 -15.77
C LEU A 53 4.93 -1.46 -15.49
N LYS A 54 5.29 -2.21 -14.45
CA LYS A 54 4.56 -3.40 -13.98
C LYS A 54 4.68 -3.49 -12.48
N VAL A 55 3.58 -3.68 -11.76
CA VAL A 55 3.60 -3.78 -10.30
C VAL A 55 2.56 -4.77 -9.82
N ASN A 56 3.00 -5.73 -9.01
CA ASN A 56 2.14 -6.64 -8.29
C ASN A 56 2.09 -6.19 -6.82
N ARG A 57 0.98 -5.53 -6.45
CA ARG A 57 0.76 -5.03 -5.08
C ARG A 57 0.40 -6.13 -4.08
N VAL A 58 0.06 -7.34 -4.55
CA VAL A 58 -0.17 -8.49 -3.67
C VAL A 58 1.16 -9.05 -3.17
N THR A 59 2.17 -9.11 -4.03
CA THR A 59 3.53 -9.56 -3.65
C THR A 59 4.44 -8.43 -3.19
N GLY A 60 4.04 -7.17 -3.39
CA GLY A 60 4.87 -6.00 -3.10
C GLY A 60 6.07 -5.87 -4.04
N MET A 61 6.00 -6.44 -5.25
CA MET A 61 7.11 -6.43 -6.22
C MET A 61 6.69 -5.79 -7.54
N GLY A 62 7.60 -5.03 -8.15
CA GLY A 62 7.37 -4.40 -9.43
C GLY A 62 8.65 -4.12 -10.22
N VAL A 63 8.46 -3.47 -11.35
CA VAL A 63 9.49 -2.98 -12.25
C VAL A 63 9.13 -1.56 -12.65
N CYS A 64 10.03 -0.62 -12.38
CA CYS A 64 9.87 0.78 -12.76
C CYS A 64 10.42 1.07 -14.17
N SER A 65 10.13 2.27 -14.68
CA SER A 65 10.54 2.75 -16.00
C SER A 65 12.04 2.85 -16.20
N CYS A 66 12.82 2.95 -15.11
CA CYS A 66 14.28 2.96 -15.16
C CYS A 66 14.89 1.54 -15.21
N CYS A 67 14.10 0.48 -15.02
CA CYS A 67 14.57 -0.90 -14.98
C CYS A 67 13.85 -1.81 -16.00
N PRO A 68 13.67 -1.40 -17.27
CA PRO A 68 12.87 -2.15 -18.23
C PRO A 68 13.40 -3.56 -18.52
N GLU A 69 14.71 -3.79 -18.33
CA GLU A 69 15.36 -5.09 -18.47
C GLU A 69 14.79 -6.17 -17.52
N PHE A 70 14.19 -5.76 -16.40
CA PHE A 70 13.61 -6.67 -15.41
C PHE A 70 12.13 -7.00 -15.67
N LEU A 71 11.50 -6.49 -16.74
CA LEU A 71 10.09 -6.78 -17.03
C LEU A 71 9.81 -8.27 -17.26
N SER A 72 10.76 -8.98 -17.86
CA SER A 72 10.70 -10.42 -18.08
C SER A 72 11.22 -11.23 -16.89
N HIS A 73 11.50 -10.59 -15.75
CA HIS A 73 12.02 -11.28 -14.57
C HIS A 73 10.96 -12.20 -13.96
N PRO A 74 11.31 -13.43 -13.52
CA PRO A 74 10.35 -14.38 -12.95
C PRO A 74 9.61 -13.86 -11.70
N CYS A 75 10.14 -12.83 -11.04
CA CYS A 75 9.50 -12.17 -9.89
C CYS A 75 8.36 -11.20 -10.28
N THR A 76 8.22 -10.87 -11.57
CA THR A 76 7.11 -10.10 -12.11
C THR A 76 6.40 -10.91 -13.19
N PRO A 77 5.70 -12.02 -12.81
CA PRO A 77 4.96 -12.82 -13.78
C PRO A 77 3.93 -11.96 -14.49
N ASP A 78 3.77 -12.17 -15.80
CA ASP A 78 2.61 -11.66 -16.54
C ASP A 78 1.41 -12.47 -16.07
N PHE A 79 0.42 -11.79 -15.49
CA PHE A 79 -0.86 -12.42 -15.25
C PHE A 79 -1.62 -12.35 -16.58
N ASP A 80 -1.64 -13.48 -17.30
CA ASP A 80 -2.49 -13.73 -18.48
C ASP A 80 -3.97 -13.77 -18.07
#